data_AF-A0A7Y4H5U9-F1
#
_entry.id   AF-A0A7Y4H5U9-F1
#
_cell.length_a   1.000
_cell.length_b   1.000
_cell.length_c   1.000
_cell.angle_alpha   90.00
_cell.angle_beta   90.00
_cell.angle_gamma   90.00
#
_symmetry.space_group_name_H-M   'P 1'
#
loop_
_entity.id
_entity.type
_entity.pdbx_description
1 polymer ?
#
loop_
_entity_poly.entity_id
_entity_poly.type
_entity_poly.pdbx_seq_one_letter_code
_entity_poly.pdbx_strand_id
1 'polypeptide(L)' 'MQRSILGIASIVLAAVTLTLATPGEAKSRKAHWCSKIEGKLHCSYYTQEQCQASVSGRMGYCVHRP' A
#
# COMPACT_ATOMS: atom_id res chain seq x y z
N MET A 1 -1.35 27.24 49.32
CA MET A 1 -0.72 25.91 49.26
C MET A 1 -0.99 25.35 47.87
N GLN A 2 0.08 24.95 47.18
CA GLN A 2 0.17 24.53 45.77
C GLN A 2 -1.02 23.70 45.29
N ARG A 3 -1.79 24.24 44.34
CA ARG A 3 -2.59 23.39 43.43
C ARG A 3 -1.67 22.99 42.30
N SER A 4 -1.27 21.75 42.44
CA SER A 4 -0.16 21.11 41.77
C SER A 4 -0.47 20.80 40.30
N ILE A 5 0.65 20.56 39.59
CA ILE A 5 0.84 19.64 38.46
C ILE A 5 0.50 20.18 37.06
N LEU A 6 1.57 20.68 36.44
CA LEU A 6 1.87 20.61 35.01
C LEU A 6 1.28 19.38 34.32
N GLY A 7 0.49 19.59 33.28
CA GLY A 7 0.02 18.55 32.38
C GLY A 7 0.25 18.93 30.93
N ILE A 8 1.50 19.21 30.53
CA ILE A 8 1.85 19.38 29.12
C ILE A 8 1.92 17.97 28.52
N ALA A 9 0.79 17.47 28.04
CA ALA A 9 0.73 16.22 27.31
C ALA A 9 1.23 16.46 25.88
N SER A 10 2.53 16.23 25.69
CA SER A 10 3.18 16.16 24.39
C SER A 10 2.56 15.02 23.56
N ILE A 11 1.74 15.36 22.57
CA ILE A 11 1.31 14.39 21.56
C ILE A 11 2.44 14.27 20.55
N VAL A 12 3.19 13.17 20.68
CA VAL A 12 4.19 12.72 19.70
C VAL A 12 3.47 12.43 18.39
N LEU A 13 3.63 13.32 17.40
CA LEU A 13 3.16 13.04 16.04
C LEU A 13 4.09 11.97 15.44
N ALA A 14 3.52 10.78 15.25
CA ALA A 14 4.19 9.63 14.67
C ALA A 14 4.86 10.00 13.33
N ALA A 15 6.15 9.73 13.24
CA ALA A 15 6.89 9.80 11.98
C ALA A 15 6.25 8.80 10.99
N VAL A 16 5.55 9.33 10.00
CA VAL A 16 5.13 8.55 8.83
C VAL A 16 6.40 8.24 8.05
N THR A 17 6.96 7.06 8.25
CA THR A 17 7.95 6.50 7.33
C THR A 17 7.21 6.11 6.05
N LEU A 18 7.14 7.06 5.11
CA LEU A 18 6.89 6.75 3.71
C LEU A 18 8.08 5.92 3.20
N THR A 19 8.05 4.62 3.47
CA THR A 19 8.81 3.67 2.67
C THR A 19 8.25 3.76 1.26
N LEU A 20 8.92 4.55 0.42
CA LEU A 20 8.77 4.52 -1.02
C LEU A 20 9.08 3.08 -1.45
N ALA A 21 8.04 2.25 -1.50
CA ALA A 21 8.09 0.96 -2.17
C ALA A 21 8.41 1.26 -3.63
N THR A 22 9.68 1.16 -3.99
CA THR A 22 10.13 1.19 -5.38
C THR A 22 9.33 0.11 -6.11
N PRO A 23 8.52 0.45 -7.14
CA PRO A 23 7.82 -0.56 -7.92
C PRO A 23 8.82 -1.19 -8.88
N GLY A 24 9.70 -2.03 -8.34
CA GLY A 24 10.71 -2.76 -9.07
C GLY A 24 11.20 -3.88 -8.17
N GLU A 25 11.05 -5.13 -8.62
CA GLU A 25 11.55 -6.34 -7.96
C GLU A 25 10.75 -6.87 -6.74
N ALA A 26 9.42 -6.96 -6.84
CA ALA A 26 8.69 -7.97 -6.06
C ALA A 26 8.84 -9.36 -6.72
N LYS A 27 10.08 -9.87 -6.76
CA LYS A 27 10.35 -11.30 -7.00
C LYS A 27 10.10 -12.07 -5.72
N SER A 28 8.85 -12.38 -5.39
CA SER A 28 8.60 -13.37 -4.35
C SER A 28 7.20 -13.95 -4.41
N ARG A 29 7.16 -15.24 -4.81
CA ARG A 29 6.01 -16.12 -4.92
C ARG A 29 5.10 -15.77 -6.12
N LYS A 30 4.67 -16.80 -6.83
CA LYS A 30 3.95 -16.71 -8.12
C LYS A 30 2.65 -15.92 -7.92
N ALA A 31 2.69 -14.60 -8.09
CA ALA A 31 1.49 -13.80 -8.19
C ALA A 31 0.91 -14.06 -9.57
N HIS A 32 -0.21 -14.79 -9.61
CA HIS A 32 -0.85 -15.19 -10.86
C HIS A 32 -1.66 -14.04 -11.49
N TRP A 33 -1.78 -12.90 -10.80
CA TRP A 33 -2.55 -11.77 -11.24
C TRP A 33 -1.75 -10.47 -11.15
N CYS A 34 -1.84 -9.67 -12.21
CA CYS A 34 -1.21 -8.37 -12.31
C CYS A 34 -2.24 -7.28 -12.62
N SER A 35 -2.11 -6.10 -12.01
CA SER A 35 -2.87 -4.91 -12.39
C SER A 35 -2.07 -4.05 -13.35
N LYS A 36 -2.71 -3.52 -14.40
CA LYS A 36 -2.15 -2.52 -15.30
C LYS A 36 -2.90 -1.21 -15.16
N ILE A 37 -2.23 -0.20 -14.62
CA ILE A 37 -2.80 1.13 -14.33
C ILE A 37 -1.83 2.16 -14.92
N GLU A 38 -2.33 3.06 -15.77
CA GLU A 38 -1.51 4.12 -16.40
C GLU A 38 -0.22 3.60 -17.07
N GLY A 39 -0.29 2.43 -17.71
CA GLY A 39 0.85 1.80 -18.37
C GLY A 39 1.83 1.07 -17.43
N LYS A 40 1.69 1.19 -16.10
CA LYS A 40 2.50 0.45 -15.12
C LYS A 40 1.86 -0.89 -14.79
N LEU A 41 2.68 -1.93 -14.75
CA LEU A 41 2.26 -3.29 -14.40
C LEU A 41 2.70 -3.65 -12.98
N HIS A 42 1.76 -4.05 -12.14
CA HIS A 42 2.02 -4.52 -10.77
C HIS A 42 1.56 -5.97 -10.61
N CYS A 43 2.51 -6.89 -10.46
CA CYS A 43 2.26 -8.33 -10.33
C CYS A 43 2.46 -8.77 -8.87
N SER A 44 1.43 -8.59 -8.06
CA SER A 44 1.47 -8.87 -6.62
C SER A 44 0.22 -9.57 -6.08
N TYR A 45 -0.70 -9.97 -6.97
CA TYR A 45 -2.00 -10.52 -6.58
C TYR A 45 -2.03 -12.03 -6.85
N TYR A 46 -2.60 -12.78 -5.91
CA TYR A 46 -2.77 -14.23 -6.04
C TYR A 46 -4.13 -14.60 -6.61
N THR A 47 -5.13 -13.73 -6.45
CA THR A 47 -6.49 -13.94 -6.98
C THR A 47 -6.96 -12.77 -7.84
N GLN A 48 -7.99 -13.02 -8.65
CA GLN A 48 -8.58 -12.01 -9.52
C GLN A 48 -9.21 -10.88 -8.71
N GLU A 49 -9.91 -11.22 -7.63
CA GLU A 49 -10.62 -10.28 -6.77
C GLU A 49 -9.66 -9.30 -6.10
N GLN A 50 -8.48 -9.79 -5.67
CA GLN A 50 -7.43 -8.95 -5.12
C GLN A 50 -6.92 -7.93 -6.14
N CYS A 51 -6.78 -8.34 -7.39
CA CYS A 51 -6.42 -7.44 -8.47
C CYS A 51 -7.57 -6.46 -8.79
N GLN A 52 -8.82 -6.94 -8.86
CA GLN A 52 -9.98 -6.08 -9.15
C GLN A 52 -10.17 -5.01 -8.09
N ALA A 53 -9.98 -5.36 -6.81
CA ALA A 53 -10.00 -4.41 -5.71
C ALA A 53 -8.92 -3.33 -5.85
N SER A 54 -7.75 -3.66 -6.43
CA SER A 54 -6.66 -2.71 -6.59
C SER A 54 -6.81 -1.75 -7.78
N VAL A 55 -7.53 -2.19 -8.83
CA VAL A 55 -7.89 -1.35 -9.99
C VAL A 55 -9.23 -0.63 -9.81
N SER A 56 -10.03 -1.01 -8.83
CA SER A 56 -11.32 -0.36 -8.55
C SER A 56 -11.15 1.15 -8.33
N GLY A 57 -11.93 1.96 -9.04
CA GLY A 57 -11.83 3.42 -9.01
C GLY A 57 -10.59 3.99 -9.72
N ARG A 58 -9.78 3.16 -10.38
CA ARG A 58 -8.61 3.56 -11.18
C ARG A 58 -8.85 3.12 -12.63
N MET A 59 -8.39 3.91 -13.60
CA MET A 59 -8.48 3.53 -15.02
C MET A 59 -7.44 2.45 -15.34
N GLY A 60 -7.69 1.22 -14.90
CA GLY A 60 -6.81 0.08 -15.08
C GLY A 60 -7.55 -1.25 -15.24
N TYR A 61 -6.80 -2.30 -15.55
CA TYR A 61 -7.35 -3.65 -15.74
C TYR A 61 -6.44 -4.73 -15.14
N CYS A 62 -7.04 -5.90 -14.92
CA CYS A 62 -6.34 -7.08 -14.43
C CYS A 62 -5.96 -8.01 -15.57
N VAL A 63 -4.76 -8.56 -15.47
CA VAL A 63 -4.22 -9.54 -16.41
C VAL A 63 -3.74 -10.76 -15.65
N HIS A 64 -4.18 -11.93 -16.08
CA HIS A 64 -3.73 -13.20 -15.54
C HIS A 64 -2.36 -13.57 -16.14
N ARG A 65 -1.44 -14.04 -15.29
CA ARG A 65 -0.12 -14.54 -15.66
C ARG A 65 0.09 -15.91 -15.02
N PRO A 66 0.13 -17.01 -15.79
CA PRO A 66 0.35 -18.35 -15.27
C PRO A 66 1.75 -18.56 -14.69
#